data_AF-A0A256YPZ7-F1
#
_entry.id   AF-A0A256YPZ7-F1
#
_cell.length_a   1.000
_cell.length_b   1.000
_cell.length_c   1.000
_cell.angle_alpha   90.00
_cell.angle_beta   90.00
_cell.angle_gamma   90.00
#
_symmetry.space_group_name_H-M   'P 1'
#
loop_
_entity.id
_entity.type
_entity.pdbx_description
1 polymer ?
#
loop_
_entity_poly.entity_id
_entity_poly.type
_entity_poly.pdbx_seq_one_letter_code
_entity_poly.pdbx_strand_id
1 'polypeptide(L)'
;DINPCAEGHCLVIPKKHVVRFYEMEDEELSRLFHAVKIVANKVKRAINPDFVCIFIRGGRIAHLHVAVFPSMKNDSLSGFPQSSFEKVAVDLDEVAERLRNS
;
A
#
# COMPACT_ATOMS: atom_id res chain seq x y z
N ASP A 1 -1.87 -0.98 7.35
CA ASP A 1 -0.71 -1.76 7.84
C ASP A 1 -0.61 -1.49 9.33
N ILE A 2 -0.22 -2.46 10.16
CA ILE A 2 0.02 -2.23 11.60
C ILE A 2 1.33 -1.47 11.88
N ASN A 3 2.24 -1.41 10.89
CA ASN A 3 3.44 -0.59 10.89
C ASN A 3 3.43 0.36 9.68
N PRO A 4 2.56 1.38 9.68
CA PRO A 4 2.41 2.28 8.54
C PRO A 4 3.64 3.19 8.36
N CYS A 5 4.05 3.41 7.11
CA CYS A 5 5.05 4.42 6.76
C CYS A 5 4.43 5.82 6.49
N ALA A 6 3.12 5.86 6.30
CA ALA A 6 2.31 7.06 6.17
C ALA A 6 0.86 6.76 6.60
N GLU A 7 0.13 7.79 7.01
CA GLU A 7 -1.32 7.70 7.21
C GLU A 7 -2.00 7.22 5.93
N GLY A 8 -2.83 6.19 6.01
CA GLY A 8 -3.45 5.56 4.83
C GLY A 8 -2.61 4.46 4.16
N HIS A 9 -1.47 4.07 4.72
CA HIS A 9 -0.71 2.90 4.25
C HIS A 9 -1.54 1.61 4.37
N CYS A 10 -1.88 1.04 3.22
CA CYS A 10 -2.65 -0.18 3.06
C CYS A 10 -1.81 -1.33 2.48
N LEU A 11 -2.24 -2.56 2.76
CA LEU A 11 -1.71 -3.76 2.11
C LEU A 11 -2.81 -4.40 1.27
N VAL A 12 -2.52 -4.67 -0.01
CA VAL A 12 -3.37 -5.49 -0.87
C VAL A 12 -2.74 -6.87 -0.98
N ILE A 13 -3.47 -7.88 -0.52
CA ILE A 13 -2.97 -9.24 -0.34
C ILE A 13 -3.85 -10.19 -1.17
N PRO A 14 -3.30 -10.98 -2.12
CA PRO A 14 -4.06 -12.00 -2.83
C PRO A 14 -4.50 -13.09 -1.83
N LYS A 15 -5.64 -13.73 -2.08
CA LYS A 15 -6.08 -14.88 -1.25
C LYS A 15 -5.23 -16.13 -1.48
N LYS A 16 -4.73 -16.30 -2.71
CA LYS A 16 -3.84 -17.39 -3.09
C LYS A 16 -2.46 -17.15 -2.48
N HIS A 17 -1.90 -18.17 -1.85
CA HIS A 17 -0.55 -18.12 -1.33
C HIS A 17 0.45 -18.16 -2.51
N VAL A 18 1.13 -17.04 -2.70
CA VAL A 18 2.25 -16.86 -3.65
C VAL A 18 3.29 -15.98 -2.98
N VAL A 19 4.57 -16.23 -3.20
CA VAL A 19 5.63 -15.47 -2.50
C VAL A 19 5.99 -14.21 -3.28
N ARG A 20 6.13 -14.32 -4.61
CA ARG A 20 6.40 -13.18 -5.50
C ARG A 20 5.30 -12.98 -6.54
N PHE A 21 5.17 -11.74 -6.98
CA PHE A 21 4.17 -11.36 -7.98
C PHE A 21 4.45 -11.98 -9.37
N TYR A 22 5.72 -12.20 -9.71
CA TYR A 22 6.12 -12.82 -10.98
C TYR A 22 5.98 -14.36 -11.00
N GLU A 23 5.45 -14.95 -9.92
CA GLU A 23 5.05 -16.35 -9.86
C GLU A 23 3.53 -16.52 -10.09
N MET A 24 2.80 -15.41 -10.31
CA MET A 24 1.37 -15.42 -10.58
C MET A 24 1.08 -15.57 -12.06
N GLU A 25 -0.05 -16.21 -12.39
CA GLU A 25 -0.59 -16.19 -13.75
C GLU A 25 -1.08 -14.78 -14.12
N ASP A 26 -1.03 -14.44 -15.41
CA ASP A 26 -1.33 -13.09 -15.91
C ASP A 26 -2.74 -12.63 -15.53
N GLU A 27 -3.74 -13.51 -15.56
CA GLU A 27 -5.11 -13.18 -15.16
C GLU A 27 -5.22 -12.87 -13.66
N GLU A 28 -4.48 -13.61 -12.82
CA GLU A 28 -4.46 -13.39 -11.38
C GLU A 28 -3.75 -12.07 -11.03
N LEU A 29 -2.63 -11.80 -11.71
CA LEU A 29 -1.88 -10.57 -11.56
C LEU A 29 -2.71 -9.34 -11.98
N SER A 30 -3.45 -9.46 -13.09
CA SER A 30 -4.36 -8.41 -13.55
C SER A 30 -5.47 -8.10 -12.53
N ARG A 31 -6.06 -9.13 -11.91
CA ARG A 31 -7.06 -8.97 -10.84
C ARG A 31 -6.46 -8.33 -9.58
N LEU A 32 -5.23 -8.71 -9.21
CA LEU A 32 -4.51 -8.09 -8.10
C LEU A 32 -4.33 -6.59 -8.33
N PHE A 33 -3.85 -6.19 -9.51
CA PHE A 33 -3.63 -4.78 -9.83
C PHE A 33 -4.93 -3.97 -9.98
N HIS A 34 -6.04 -4.61 -10.35
CA HIS A 34 -7.37 -3.98 -10.24
C HIS A 34 -7.72 -3.64 -8.78
N ALA A 35 -7.48 -4.56 -7.85
CA ALA A 35 -7.70 -4.31 -6.43
C ALA A 35 -6.76 -3.21 -5.89
N VAL A 36 -5.48 -3.23 -6.30
CA VAL A 36 -4.51 -2.18 -5.98
C VAL A 36 -5.00 -0.81 -6.44
N LYS A 37 -5.51 -0.70 -7.68
CA LYS A 37 -6.08 0.55 -8.21
C LYS A 37 -7.28 1.03 -7.40
N ILE A 38 -8.18 0.13 -6.98
CA ILE A 38 -9.34 0.48 -6.14
C ILE A 38 -8.87 1.08 -4.82
N VAL A 39 -7.91 0.43 -4.15
CA VAL A 39 -7.36 0.91 -2.87
C VAL A 39 -6.62 2.23 -3.05
N ALA A 40 -5.80 2.37 -4.10
CA ALA A 40 -5.09 3.61 -4.40
C ALA A 40 -6.05 4.79 -4.60
N ASN A 41 -7.20 4.57 -5.27
CA ASN A 41 -8.21 5.61 -5.42
C ASN A 41 -8.89 5.99 -4.11
N LYS A 42 -9.12 5.03 -3.20
CA LYS A 42 -9.66 5.30 -1.86
C LYS A 42 -8.66 6.11 -1.03
N VAL A 43 -7.39 5.70 -1.02
CA VAL A 43 -6.30 6.46 -0.37
C VAL A 43 -6.24 7.88 -0.93
N LYS A 44 -6.30 8.03 -2.26
CA LYS A 44 -6.29 9.35 -2.91
C LYS A 44 -7.44 10.23 -2.42
N ARG A 45 -8.67 9.71 -2.34
CA ARG A 45 -9.84 10.49 -1.92
C ARG A 45 -9.84 10.79 -0.42
N ALA A 46 -9.41 9.84 0.42
CA ALA A 46 -9.43 9.99 1.87
C ALA A 46 -8.30 10.87 2.43
N ILE A 47 -7.13 10.82 1.80
CA ILE A 47 -5.90 11.48 2.28
C ILE A 47 -5.53 12.72 1.44
N ASN A 48 -6.00 12.79 0.19
CA ASN A 48 -5.66 13.84 -0.77
C ASN A 48 -4.13 14.09 -0.92
N PRO A 49 -3.33 13.05 -1.22
CA PRO A 49 -1.88 13.20 -1.38
C PRO A 49 -1.51 13.72 -2.77
N ASP A 50 -0.27 14.20 -2.93
CA ASP A 50 0.29 14.53 -4.24
C ASP A 50 0.44 13.27 -5.11
N PHE A 51 0.86 12.16 -4.49
CA PHE A 51 1.08 10.88 -5.15
C PHE A 51 0.53 9.70 -4.34
N VAL A 52 0.20 8.61 -5.04
CA VAL A 52 -0.02 7.31 -4.41
C VAL A 52 1.03 6.35 -4.96
N CYS A 53 1.83 5.79 -4.07
CA CYS A 53 2.94 4.91 -4.39
C CYS A 53 2.57 3.46 -4.12
N ILE A 54 3.19 2.56 -4.86
CA ILE A 54 3.11 1.12 -4.60
C ILE A 54 4.51 0.53 -4.42
N PHE A 55 4.64 -0.45 -3.54
CA PHE A 55 5.88 -1.20 -3.35
C PHE A 55 5.61 -2.70 -3.18
N ILE A 56 6.40 -3.51 -3.88
CA ILE A 56 6.30 -4.97 -3.88
C ILE A 56 7.73 -5.52 -3.81
N ARG A 57 8.01 -6.41 -2.85
CA ARG A 57 9.34 -7.02 -2.70
C ARG A 57 9.31 -8.53 -2.42
N GLY A 58 8.40 -9.00 -1.57
CA GLY A 58 8.29 -10.43 -1.22
C GLY A 58 9.45 -11.01 -0.36
N GLY A 59 10.33 -10.16 0.18
CA GLY A 59 11.55 -10.62 0.88
C GLY A 59 11.51 -10.57 2.42
N ARG A 60 10.36 -10.29 3.03
CA ARG A 60 10.23 -10.12 4.50
C ARG A 60 9.21 -11.08 5.11
N ILE A 61 8.11 -11.26 4.41
CA ILE A 61 7.04 -12.21 4.71
C ILE A 61 6.92 -13.06 3.46
N ALA A 62 6.89 -14.39 3.63
CA ALA A 62 6.73 -15.35 2.54
C ALA A 62 5.27 -15.41 2.06
N HIS A 63 4.71 -14.25 1.74
CA HIS A 63 3.39 -14.08 1.15
C HIS A 63 3.36 -12.72 0.45
N LEU A 64 2.93 -12.71 -0.81
CA LEU A 64 2.80 -11.50 -1.60
C LEU A 64 1.88 -10.51 -0.90
N HIS A 65 2.34 -9.27 -0.80
CA HIS A 65 1.57 -8.12 -0.37
C HIS A 65 2.06 -6.92 -1.17
N VAL A 66 1.11 -6.15 -1.70
CA VAL A 66 1.38 -4.88 -2.36
C VAL A 66 1.14 -3.79 -1.32
N ALA A 67 2.20 -3.10 -0.92
CA ALA A 67 2.10 -1.90 -0.12
C ALA A 67 1.57 -0.76 -0.99
N VAL A 68 0.51 -0.09 -0.55
CA VAL A 68 -0.09 1.08 -1.20
C VAL A 68 -0.13 2.21 -0.19
N PHE A 69 0.58 3.30 -0.45
CA PHE A 69 0.70 4.38 0.52
C PHE A 69 0.73 5.76 -0.16
N PRO A 70 0.19 6.80 0.49
CA PRO A 70 0.27 8.16 -0.01
C PRO A 70 1.68 8.72 0.15
N SER A 71 2.02 9.69 -0.70
CA SER A 71 3.24 10.49 -0.57
C SER A 71 2.97 11.96 -0.94
N MET A 72 3.57 12.86 -0.17
CA MET A 72 3.54 14.32 -0.37
C MET A 72 4.86 14.80 -0.97
N LYS A 73 4.82 15.92 -1.69
CA LYS A 73 6.01 16.58 -2.20
C LYS A 73 6.91 17.00 -1.02
N ASN A 74 8.09 16.39 -0.93
CA ASN A 74 9.11 16.57 0.11
C ASN A 74 8.88 15.84 1.44
N ASP A 75 8.06 14.79 1.46
CA ASP A 75 8.05 13.88 2.61
C ASP A 75 9.33 13.02 2.69
N SER A 76 9.49 12.30 3.80
CA SER A 76 10.58 11.32 3.97
C SER A 76 10.49 10.13 3.00
N LEU A 77 9.35 9.95 2.32
CA LEU A 77 9.13 8.90 1.32
C LEU A 77 9.64 9.30 -0.07
N SER A 78 9.92 10.58 -0.31
CA SER A 78 10.42 11.07 -1.60
C SER A 78 11.78 10.46 -1.99
N GLY A 79 12.55 9.97 -1.01
CA GLY A 79 13.80 9.22 -1.21
C GLY A 79 13.66 7.69 -1.22
N PHE A 80 12.44 7.16 -1.27
CA PHE A 80 12.18 5.72 -1.25
C PHE A 80 12.85 5.01 -2.45
N PRO A 81 13.45 3.81 -2.27
CA PRO A 81 13.49 2.97 -1.06
C PRO A 81 14.67 3.25 -0.11
N GLN A 82 15.48 4.28 -0.38
CA GLN A 82 16.70 4.56 0.39
C GLN A 82 16.43 5.33 1.70
N SER A 83 15.18 5.70 1.96
CA SER A 83 14.79 6.43 3.17
C SER A 83 14.59 5.56 4.40
N SER A 84 14.96 6.09 5.57
CA SER A 84 14.57 5.57 6.86
C SER A 84 13.13 6.00 7.17
N PHE A 85 12.24 5.04 7.43
CA PHE A 85 10.86 5.34 7.83
C PHE A 85 10.81 5.68 9.31
N GLU A 86 10.36 6.89 9.63
CA GLU A 86 9.86 7.17 10.97
C GLU A 86 8.54 6.41 11.15
N LYS A 87 8.32 5.87 12.35
CA LYS A 87 7.03 5.26 12.68
C LYS A 87 5.99 6.35 12.76
N VAL A 88 4.95 6.23 11.93
CA VAL A 88 3.81 7.13 12.02
C VAL A 88 2.83 6.53 13.03
N ALA A 89 2.61 7.25 14.14
CA ALA A 89 1.52 6.94 15.06
C ALA A 89 0.21 7.38 14.40
N VAL A 90 -0.67 6.42 14.12
CA VAL A 90 -1.99 6.67 13.53
C VAL A 90 -3.05 5.89 14.30
N ASP A 91 -4.25 6.48 14.38
CA ASP A 91 -5.44 5.74 14.74
C ASP A 91 -5.86 4.90 13.53
N LEU A 92 -5.61 3.59 13.60
CA LEU A 92 -5.88 2.68 12.49
C LEU A 92 -7.38 2.52 12.22
N ASP A 93 -8.23 2.64 13.23
CA ASP A 93 -9.66 2.44 13.10
C ASP A 93 -10.31 3.64 12.42
N GLU A 94 -9.94 4.86 12.84
CA GLU A 94 -10.38 6.10 12.21
C GLU A 94 -9.98 6.15 10.73
N VAL A 95 -8.71 5.87 10.44
CA VAL A 95 -8.19 5.88 9.06
C VAL A 95 -8.88 4.82 8.21
N ALA A 96 -9.11 3.62 8.76
CA ALA A 96 -9.83 2.56 8.05
C ALA A 96 -11.28 2.95 7.74
N GLU A 97 -11.97 3.65 8.65
CA GLU A 97 -13.32 4.15 8.41
C GLU A 97 -13.37 5.20 7.29
N ARG A 98 -12.45 6.17 7.32
CA ARG A 98 -12.31 7.17 6.24
C ARG A 98 -12.09 6.50 4.88
N LEU A 99 -11.22 5.49 4.82
CA LEU A 99 -10.96 4.74 3.58
C LEU A 99 -12.19 3.94 3.11
N ARG A 100 -12.96 3.34 4.04
CA ARG A 100 -14.20 2.62 3.70
C ARG A 100 -15.25 3.53 3.09
N ASN A 101 -15.42 4.73 3.66
CA ASN A 101 -16.44 5.71 3.25
C ASN A 101 -16.02 6.60 2.07
N SER A 102 -14.75 6.54 1.68
CA SER A 102 -14.22 7.25 0.50
C SER A 102 -14.59 6.62 -0.84
#